data_AF-A0A6H9LAF5-F1
#
_entry.id   AF-A0A6H9LAF5-F1
#
_cell.length_a   1.000
_cell.length_b   1.000
_cell.length_c   1.000
_cell.angle_alpha   90.00
_cell.angle_beta   90.00
_cell.angle_gamma   90.00
#
_symmetry.space_group_name_H-M   'P 1'
#
loop_
_entity.id
_entity.type
_entity.pdbx_description
1 polymer ?
#
loop_
_entity_poly.entity_id
_entity_poly.type
_entity_poly.pdbx_seq_one_letter_code
_entity_poly.pdbx_strand_id
1 'polypeptide(L)'
;MEWKDRGWYLVFEFHNTNSKNFDEVLEKAHTLPNFSELVDEKGNLFYRNIFFQDHYEKASGFAEQIKNWKDTRFYLKGNPFDIKETSFFDSCYRSRKPTFADSNFCEKSIVTSSKQKFPDFIGCDAQMKIEVKLPQNYTSDSDIDLDNFWFSFNSTLDYQHFKIQKDKIWDRVLAFTNSYKNCPRFNLQHLEELVYKLPEKIKITENGIWEIRKDISKNRFTLRPQKIDSYENFLEEILGN
;
A
#
# COMPACT_ATOMS: atom_id res chain seq x y z
N MET A 1 11.83 -26.72 9.10
CA MET A 1 10.76 -26.50 8.10
C MET A 1 10.71 -24.99 7.91
N GLU A 2 11.16 -24.50 6.76
CA GLU A 2 11.32 -23.07 6.50
C GLU A 2 9.95 -22.45 6.23
N TRP A 3 9.59 -21.40 6.97
CA TRP A 3 8.29 -20.75 6.82
C TRP A 3 8.32 -19.93 5.52
N LYS A 4 7.59 -20.39 4.51
CA LYS A 4 7.47 -19.67 3.24
C LYS A 4 6.27 -18.73 3.35
N ASP A 5 6.53 -17.42 3.26
CA ASP A 5 5.46 -16.44 3.12
C ASP A 5 4.64 -16.78 1.86
N ARG A 6 3.33 -16.98 2.05
CA ARG A 6 2.39 -17.30 0.97
C ARG A 6 1.71 -16.03 0.43
N GLY A 7 2.15 -14.87 0.88
CA GLY A 7 1.54 -13.59 0.56
C GLY A 7 0.15 -13.43 1.18
N TRP A 8 -0.68 -12.61 0.54
CA TRP A 8 -2.02 -12.32 1.02
C TRP A 8 -3.03 -13.38 0.57
N TYR A 9 -3.80 -13.92 1.52
CA TYR A 9 -4.90 -14.85 1.24
C TYR A 9 -6.00 -14.80 2.29
N LEU A 10 -7.22 -15.15 1.87
CA LEU A 10 -8.38 -15.41 2.73
C LEU A 10 -8.75 -16.88 2.73
N VAL A 11 -9.24 -17.34 3.87
CA VAL A 11 -9.85 -18.66 4.00
C VAL A 11 -11.24 -18.49 4.58
N PHE A 12 -12.23 -19.09 3.94
CA PHE A 12 -13.55 -19.28 4.50
C PHE A 12 -13.73 -20.76 4.80
N GLU A 13 -14.12 -21.08 6.02
CA GLU A 13 -14.53 -22.41 6.41
C GLU A 13 -15.95 -22.36 6.94
N PHE A 14 -16.78 -23.32 6.55
CA PHE A 14 -18.14 -23.40 7.04
C PHE A 14 -18.60 -24.85 7.08
N HIS A 15 -19.50 -25.14 8.01
CA HIS A 15 -20.13 -26.44 8.14
C HIS A 15 -21.51 -26.44 7.48
N ASN A 16 -22.14 -27.61 7.45
CA ASN A 16 -23.57 -27.70 7.12
C ASN A 16 -24.40 -26.83 8.08
N THR A 17 -25.39 -26.11 7.54
CA THR A 17 -26.24 -25.20 8.32
C THR A 17 -27.71 -25.39 7.96
N ASN A 18 -28.62 -24.97 8.84
CA ASN A 18 -30.05 -24.94 8.56
C ASN A 18 -30.49 -23.76 7.65
N SER A 19 -29.55 -23.08 7.00
CA SER A 19 -29.88 -21.97 6.11
C SER A 19 -30.62 -22.47 4.87
N LYS A 20 -31.70 -21.79 4.48
CA LYS A 20 -32.51 -22.18 3.31
C LYS A 20 -31.74 -22.11 1.98
N ASN A 21 -30.66 -21.34 1.93
CA ASN A 21 -29.80 -21.19 0.76
C ASN A 21 -28.50 -22.02 0.87
N PHE A 22 -28.39 -22.95 1.83
CA PHE A 22 -27.15 -23.68 2.06
C PHE A 22 -26.70 -24.44 0.79
N ASP A 23 -27.58 -25.24 0.18
CA ASP A 23 -27.25 -26.04 -1.00
C ASP A 23 -26.82 -25.16 -2.18
N GLU A 24 -27.54 -24.06 -2.43
CA GLU A 24 -27.19 -23.10 -3.50
C GLU A 24 -25.81 -22.46 -3.26
N VAL A 25 -25.51 -22.06 -2.03
CA VAL A 25 -24.22 -21.45 -1.68
C VAL A 25 -23.10 -22.49 -1.73
N LEU A 26 -23.37 -23.74 -1.38
CA LEU A 26 -22.41 -24.84 -1.49
C LEU A 26 -22.07 -25.14 -2.95
N GLU A 27 -23.08 -25.28 -3.82
CA GLU A 27 -22.88 -25.44 -5.28
C GLU A 27 -22.05 -24.30 -5.85
N LYS A 28 -22.31 -23.06 -5.41
CA LYS A 28 -21.47 -21.93 -5.78
C LYS A 28 -20.05 -22.06 -5.26
N ALA A 29 -19.86 -22.49 -4.01
CA ALA A 29 -18.55 -22.68 -3.41
C ALA A 29 -17.68 -23.68 -4.20
N HIS A 30 -18.26 -24.73 -4.77
CA HIS A 30 -17.56 -25.68 -5.65
C HIS A 30 -16.97 -25.03 -6.91
N THR A 31 -17.58 -23.95 -7.40
CA THR A 31 -17.09 -23.21 -8.58
C THR A 31 -16.05 -22.13 -8.24
N LEU A 32 -15.82 -21.86 -6.96
CA LEU A 32 -14.91 -20.83 -6.49
C LEU A 32 -13.47 -21.37 -6.31
N PRO A 33 -12.46 -20.48 -6.30
CA PRO A 33 -11.06 -20.87 -6.18
C PRO A 33 -10.77 -21.75 -4.96
N ASN A 34 -9.89 -22.74 -5.17
CA ASN A 34 -9.31 -23.61 -4.14
C ASN A 34 -10.35 -24.17 -3.16
N PHE A 35 -11.48 -24.63 -3.68
CA PHE A 35 -12.48 -25.34 -2.91
C PHE A 35 -11.93 -26.68 -2.40
N SER A 36 -12.29 -27.08 -1.19
CA SER A 36 -11.97 -28.38 -0.63
C SER A 36 -13.02 -28.81 0.39
N GLU A 37 -13.37 -30.09 0.36
CA GLU A 37 -14.09 -30.77 1.42
C GLU A 37 -13.11 -31.41 2.38
N LEU A 38 -13.31 -31.19 3.68
CA LEU A 38 -12.39 -31.61 4.72
C LEU A 38 -13.17 -32.21 5.88
N VAL A 39 -12.52 -33.11 6.61
CA VAL A 39 -13.07 -33.72 7.82
C VAL A 39 -12.22 -33.28 9.00
N ASP A 40 -12.86 -32.76 10.04
CA ASP A 40 -12.16 -32.36 11.27
C ASP A 40 -11.75 -33.59 12.11
N GLU A 41 -11.00 -33.37 13.20
CA GLU A 41 -10.55 -34.44 14.10
C GLU A 41 -11.70 -35.24 14.75
N LYS A 42 -12.92 -34.71 14.74
CA LYS A 42 -14.12 -35.33 15.30
C LYS A 42 -14.97 -36.03 14.24
N GLY A 43 -14.52 -36.07 12.99
CA GLY A 43 -15.26 -36.68 11.89
C GLY A 43 -16.33 -35.78 11.26
N ASN A 44 -16.38 -34.48 11.59
CA ASN A 44 -17.35 -33.56 11.00
C ASN A 44 -16.85 -33.04 9.66
N LEU A 45 -17.71 -33.09 8.64
CA LEU A 45 -17.47 -32.48 7.35
C LEU A 45 -17.52 -30.94 7.46
N PHE A 46 -16.59 -30.27 6.81
CA PHE A 46 -16.60 -28.84 6.57
C PHE A 46 -16.04 -28.52 5.19
N TYR A 47 -16.39 -27.34 4.71
CA TYR A 47 -16.02 -26.86 3.39
C TYR A 47 -15.06 -25.70 3.54
N ARG A 48 -14.06 -25.63 2.66
CA ARG A 48 -13.05 -24.58 2.65
C ARG A 48 -12.91 -23.98 1.26
N ASN A 49 -12.85 -22.65 1.18
CA ASN A 49 -12.35 -21.94 0.00
C ASN A 49 -11.15 -21.08 0.40
N ILE A 50 -10.12 -21.08 -0.44
CA ILE A 50 -8.93 -20.22 -0.27
C ILE A 50 -8.87 -19.23 -1.44
N PHE A 51 -8.88 -17.94 -1.11
CA PHE A 51 -8.82 -16.85 -2.08
C PHE A 51 -7.51 -16.10 -1.97
N PHE A 52 -6.80 -15.92 -3.08
CA PHE A 52 -5.63 -15.04 -3.16
C PHE A 52 -6.03 -13.62 -3.56
N GLN A 53 -5.08 -12.68 -3.55
CA GLN A 53 -5.30 -11.25 -3.81
C GLN A 53 -6.10 -10.95 -5.09
N ASP A 54 -5.81 -11.67 -6.18
CA ASP A 54 -6.47 -11.57 -7.48
C ASP A 54 -7.94 -12.05 -7.46
N HIS A 55 -8.30 -12.86 -6.48
CA HIS A 55 -9.64 -13.42 -6.31
C HIS A 55 -10.52 -12.60 -5.35
N TYR A 56 -10.05 -11.44 -4.89
CA TYR A 56 -10.71 -10.68 -3.82
C TYR A 56 -12.18 -10.35 -4.11
N GLU A 57 -12.53 -9.96 -5.35
CA GLU A 57 -13.92 -9.63 -5.69
C GLU A 57 -14.85 -10.85 -5.55
N LYS A 58 -14.36 -12.05 -5.89
CA LYS A 58 -15.10 -13.30 -5.66
C LYS A 58 -15.22 -13.61 -4.17
N ALA A 59 -14.14 -13.39 -3.41
CA ALA A 59 -14.11 -13.59 -1.96
C ALA A 59 -15.11 -12.67 -1.23
N SER A 60 -15.13 -11.38 -1.57
CA SER A 60 -16.08 -10.38 -1.02
C SER A 60 -17.52 -10.79 -1.30
N GLY A 61 -17.84 -11.15 -2.55
CA GLY A 61 -19.19 -11.63 -2.90
C GLY A 61 -19.58 -12.93 -2.21
N PHE A 62 -18.62 -13.83 -1.93
CA PHE A 62 -18.85 -15.05 -1.18
C PHE A 62 -19.11 -14.77 0.30
N ALA A 63 -18.30 -13.92 0.92
CA ALA A 63 -18.43 -13.53 2.33
C ALA A 63 -19.83 -12.97 2.63
N GLU A 64 -20.37 -12.12 1.75
CA GLU A 64 -21.70 -11.54 1.91
C GLU A 64 -22.83 -12.58 2.00
N GLN A 65 -22.66 -13.75 1.36
CA GLN A 65 -23.65 -14.83 1.39
C GLN A 65 -23.60 -15.65 2.68
N ILE A 66 -22.43 -15.77 3.31
CA ILE A 66 -22.20 -16.65 4.47
C ILE A 66 -21.96 -15.90 5.78
N LYS A 67 -21.85 -14.56 5.77
CA LYS A 67 -21.51 -13.74 6.96
C LYS A 67 -22.42 -13.92 8.18
N ASN A 68 -23.62 -14.44 7.99
CA ASN A 68 -24.60 -14.65 9.06
C ASN A 68 -24.68 -16.12 9.53
N TRP A 69 -23.90 -17.02 8.95
CA TRP A 69 -23.89 -18.42 9.34
C TRP A 69 -23.06 -18.62 10.62
N LYS A 70 -23.66 -19.28 11.61
CA LYS A 70 -23.14 -19.36 12.99
C LYS A 70 -21.76 -20.02 13.11
N ASP A 71 -21.48 -21.03 12.29
CA ASP A 71 -20.24 -21.83 12.35
C ASP A 71 -19.33 -21.55 11.15
N THR A 72 -19.30 -20.30 10.71
CA THR A 72 -18.36 -19.83 9.69
C THR A 72 -17.10 -19.31 10.34
N ARG A 73 -15.94 -19.79 9.90
CA ARG A 73 -14.63 -19.28 10.28
C ARG A 73 -14.02 -18.54 9.09
N PHE A 74 -13.43 -17.40 9.41
CA PHE A 74 -12.79 -16.55 8.43
C PHE A 74 -11.35 -16.32 8.87
N TYR A 75 -10.41 -16.54 7.97
CA TYR A 75 -8.99 -16.34 8.23
C TYR A 75 -8.38 -15.42 7.19
N LEU A 76 -7.48 -14.56 7.65
CA LEU A 76 -6.66 -13.70 6.82
C LEU A 76 -5.18 -13.97 7.14
N LYS A 77 -4.42 -14.42 6.13
CA LYS A 77 -3.01 -14.81 6.29
C LYS A 77 -2.80 -15.78 7.47
N GLY A 78 -3.74 -16.71 7.63
CA GLY A 78 -3.73 -17.72 8.70
C GLY A 78 -4.20 -17.23 10.08
N ASN A 79 -4.47 -15.94 10.25
CA ASN A 79 -5.00 -15.39 11.51
C ASN A 79 -6.53 -15.39 11.46
N PRO A 80 -7.23 -15.79 12.53
CA PRO A 80 -8.69 -15.74 12.59
C PRO A 80 -9.19 -14.29 12.65
N PHE A 81 -10.30 -14.01 11.97
CA PHE A 81 -10.99 -12.71 11.94
C PHE A 81 -12.50 -12.92 12.03
N ASP A 82 -13.22 -11.89 12.50
CA ASP A 82 -14.69 -11.87 12.38
C ASP A 82 -15.07 -11.57 10.91
N ILE A 83 -15.93 -12.41 10.33
CA ILE A 83 -16.42 -12.24 8.96
C ILE A 83 -17.19 -10.92 8.78
N LYS A 84 -17.65 -10.27 9.85
CA LYS A 84 -18.26 -8.93 9.80
C LYS A 84 -17.25 -7.82 9.52
N GLU A 85 -15.96 -8.07 9.74
CA GLU A 85 -14.88 -7.12 9.43
C GLU A 85 -14.55 -7.07 7.92
N THR A 86 -15.24 -7.84 7.08
CA THR A 86 -15.09 -7.82 5.61
C THR A 86 -15.25 -6.43 4.99
N SER A 87 -16.10 -5.59 5.58
CA SER A 87 -16.29 -4.19 5.17
C SER A 87 -15.00 -3.35 5.20
N PHE A 88 -14.12 -3.59 6.18
CA PHE A 88 -12.82 -2.91 6.26
C PHE A 88 -11.92 -3.35 5.10
N PHE A 89 -11.84 -4.66 4.84
CA PHE A 89 -11.05 -5.19 3.72
C PHE A 89 -11.60 -4.69 2.38
N ASP A 90 -12.92 -4.59 2.25
CA ASP A 90 -13.59 -4.11 1.03
C ASP A 90 -13.28 -2.64 0.77
N SER A 91 -13.40 -1.81 1.80
CA SER A 91 -13.03 -0.40 1.74
C SER A 91 -11.56 -0.27 1.32
N CYS A 92 -10.68 -1.07 1.92
CA CYS A 92 -9.26 -1.06 1.61
C CYS A 92 -8.96 -1.51 0.17
N TYR A 93 -9.58 -2.60 -0.28
CA TYR A 93 -9.40 -3.11 -1.64
C TYR A 93 -9.90 -2.10 -2.68
N ARG A 94 -11.11 -1.57 -2.51
CA ARG A 94 -11.76 -0.67 -3.48
C ARG A 94 -11.09 0.69 -3.56
N SER A 95 -10.72 1.28 -2.42
CA SER A 95 -10.04 2.58 -2.37
C SER A 95 -8.63 2.56 -2.97
N ARG A 96 -8.05 1.36 -3.13
CA ARG A 96 -6.68 1.14 -3.62
C ARG A 96 -6.65 0.44 -4.98
N LYS A 97 -7.72 0.58 -5.80
CA LYS A 97 -7.68 0.15 -7.20
C LYS A 97 -6.56 0.90 -7.91
N PRO A 98 -5.54 0.22 -8.49
CA PRO A 98 -4.56 0.89 -9.34
C PRO A 98 -5.34 1.55 -10.50
N THR A 99 -5.14 2.84 -10.72
CA THR A 99 -5.50 3.42 -12.02
C THR A 99 -4.39 3.07 -13.02
N PHE A 100 -4.76 2.85 -14.27
CA PHE A 100 -3.97 2.12 -15.27
C PHE A 100 -2.63 2.81 -15.64
N ALA A 101 -1.51 2.22 -15.19
CA ALA A 101 -0.32 1.88 -15.98
C ALA A 101 0.61 1.02 -15.11
N ASP A 102 0.81 -0.23 -15.53
CA ASP A 102 1.70 -1.25 -14.96
C ASP A 102 1.66 -1.55 -13.45
N SER A 103 1.79 -2.84 -13.16
CA SER A 103 1.57 -3.50 -11.87
C SER A 103 2.54 -3.12 -10.74
N ASN A 104 3.20 -1.95 -10.77
CA ASN A 104 4.22 -1.58 -9.78
C ASN A 104 4.08 -0.20 -9.14
N PHE A 105 3.08 0.59 -9.50
CA PHE A 105 2.85 1.83 -8.78
C PHE A 105 1.37 2.15 -8.80
N CYS A 106 0.86 2.45 -7.63
CA CYS A 106 -0.47 2.99 -7.53
C CYS A 106 -0.49 4.42 -8.08
N GLU A 107 -0.59 4.55 -9.39
CA GLU A 107 -1.09 5.76 -9.99
C GLU A 107 -2.45 6.06 -9.36
N LYS A 108 -2.52 7.18 -8.66
CA LYS A 108 -3.51 8.17 -9.03
C LYS A 108 -2.75 9.37 -9.54
N SER A 109 -2.77 9.47 -10.86
CA SER A 109 -2.79 10.72 -11.58
C SER A 109 -1.45 11.46 -11.75
N ILE A 110 -0.73 11.02 -12.79
CA ILE A 110 -0.18 11.91 -13.83
C ILE A 110 -1.34 12.58 -14.64
N VAL A 111 -2.59 12.64 -14.12
CA VAL A 111 -3.64 13.51 -14.66
C VAL A 111 -3.34 14.93 -14.20
N THR A 112 -2.59 15.63 -15.03
CA THR A 112 -2.96 16.91 -15.65
C THR A 112 -4.27 17.54 -15.15
N SER A 113 -4.37 17.85 -13.85
CA SER A 113 -5.10 19.04 -13.46
C SER A 113 -4.13 20.18 -13.77
N SER A 114 -4.60 21.19 -14.48
CA SER A 114 -3.83 22.37 -14.93
C SER A 114 -3.19 23.21 -13.80
N LYS A 115 -3.12 22.66 -12.58
CA LYS A 115 -2.63 23.29 -11.36
C LYS A 115 -1.62 22.45 -10.56
N GLN A 116 -1.40 21.17 -10.87
CA GLN A 116 -0.48 20.32 -10.11
C GLN A 116 0.71 19.95 -11.00
N LYS A 117 1.90 20.39 -10.58
CA LYS A 117 3.11 20.43 -11.41
C LYS A 117 4.18 19.41 -11.00
N PHE A 118 3.93 18.38 -10.21
CA PHE A 118 4.96 17.36 -9.90
C PHE A 118 4.28 16.16 -9.21
N PRO A 119 4.77 14.91 -9.35
CA PRO A 119 4.24 13.75 -8.63
C PRO A 119 4.47 13.89 -7.12
N ASP A 120 3.41 13.69 -6.32
CA ASP A 120 3.33 14.11 -4.92
C ASP A 120 3.38 12.97 -3.88
N PHE A 121 3.66 11.73 -4.28
CA PHE A 121 3.91 10.61 -3.37
C PHE A 121 4.67 9.46 -4.03
N ILE A 122 5.32 8.63 -3.20
CA ILE A 122 5.70 7.26 -3.57
C ILE A 122 4.71 6.30 -2.90
N GLY A 123 3.99 5.48 -3.68
CA GLY A 123 2.97 4.55 -3.17
C GLY A 123 1.53 4.87 -3.62
N CYS A 124 0.53 4.47 -2.84
CA CYS A 124 -0.91 4.45 -3.20
C CYS A 124 -1.72 5.55 -2.47
N ASP A 125 -2.80 6.06 -3.09
CA ASP A 125 -3.57 7.25 -2.64
C ASP A 125 -4.16 7.19 -1.21
N ALA A 126 -4.40 8.40 -0.69
CA ALA A 126 -4.82 8.91 0.61
C ALA A 126 -3.95 8.57 1.83
N GLN A 127 -3.50 7.32 2.01
CA GLN A 127 -3.01 6.88 3.32
C GLN A 127 -1.84 5.88 3.28
N MET A 128 -1.36 5.51 2.07
CA MET A 128 -0.11 4.77 1.85
C MET A 128 0.92 5.64 1.14
N LYS A 129 0.78 6.96 1.31
CA LYS A 129 1.69 7.95 0.77
C LYS A 129 2.92 7.97 1.66
N ILE A 130 4.07 7.59 1.13
CA ILE A 130 5.24 8.41 1.45
C ILE A 130 4.94 9.72 0.74
N GLU A 131 4.50 10.72 1.49
CA GLU A 131 4.21 12.00 0.86
C GLU A 131 5.48 12.50 0.17
N VAL A 132 5.30 13.03 -1.02
CA VAL A 132 6.30 13.72 -1.83
C VAL A 132 5.63 15.01 -2.27
N LYS A 133 4.79 15.62 -1.42
CA LYS A 133 4.20 16.90 -1.78
C LYS A 133 5.32 17.84 -2.19
N LEU A 134 5.11 18.55 -3.26
CA LEU A 134 5.87 19.75 -3.47
C LEU A 134 5.07 20.89 -2.91
N PRO A 135 5.73 21.90 -2.34
CA PRO A 135 5.05 23.15 -2.05
C PRO A 135 4.41 23.66 -3.33
N GLN A 136 3.09 23.45 -3.45
CA GLN A 136 2.29 24.15 -4.45
C GLN A 136 2.40 25.64 -4.17
N ASN A 137 2.15 26.47 -5.18
CA ASN A 137 2.21 27.93 -5.07
C ASN A 137 1.37 28.44 -3.88
N TYR A 138 2.02 28.62 -2.74
CA TYR A 138 1.49 29.33 -1.58
C TYR A 138 2.19 30.68 -1.55
N THR A 139 1.39 31.73 -1.47
CA THR A 139 1.83 33.13 -1.42
C THR A 139 2.50 33.51 -0.10
N SER A 140 2.71 32.55 0.81
CA SER A 140 3.46 32.73 2.05
C SER A 140 4.28 31.48 2.38
N ASP A 141 5.58 31.68 2.63
CA ASP A 141 6.59 30.65 2.97
C ASP A 141 6.33 29.94 4.34
N SER A 142 5.21 30.18 5.01
CA SER A 142 4.96 29.75 6.40
C SER A 142 4.31 28.38 6.58
N ASP A 143 3.68 27.79 5.56
CA ASP A 143 2.71 26.69 5.77
C ASP A 143 3.12 25.34 5.14
N ILE A 144 4.35 25.23 4.63
CA ILE A 144 4.82 24.00 3.98
C ILE A 144 5.50 23.11 5.01
N ASP A 145 4.81 22.04 5.41
CA ASP A 145 5.42 20.96 6.18
C ASP A 145 6.29 20.08 5.28
N LEU A 146 7.50 20.56 5.01
CA LEU A 146 8.55 19.85 4.27
C LEU A 146 8.90 18.50 4.92
N ASP A 147 8.47 18.22 6.16
CA ASP A 147 8.81 16.99 6.92
C ASP A 147 8.22 15.73 6.31
N ASN A 148 7.28 15.87 5.39
CA ASN A 148 6.60 14.73 4.84
C ASN A 148 7.24 14.20 3.56
N PHE A 149 8.25 14.88 2.97
CA PHE A 149 8.89 14.48 1.70
C PHE A 149 10.04 13.51 1.86
N TRP A 150 10.15 12.49 1.00
CA TRP A 150 11.25 11.52 1.11
C TRP A 150 12.63 12.20 1.07
N PHE A 151 12.80 13.25 0.24
CA PHE A 151 14.05 13.99 0.13
C PHE A 151 14.32 14.94 1.31
N SER A 152 13.36 15.14 2.22
CA SER A 152 13.56 15.92 3.45
C SER A 152 14.15 15.09 4.60
N PHE A 153 14.10 13.77 4.50
CA PHE A 153 14.86 12.85 5.35
C PHE A 153 16.31 12.84 4.90
N ASN A 154 17.02 13.92 5.20
CA ASN A 154 18.40 14.08 4.81
C ASN A 154 19.27 14.56 5.97
N SER A 155 20.57 14.42 5.77
CA SER A 155 21.59 15.11 6.54
C SER A 155 22.63 15.69 5.60
N THR A 156 23.04 16.93 5.85
CA THR A 156 24.17 17.54 5.14
C THR A 156 25.41 16.66 5.33
N LEU A 157 25.98 16.19 4.23
CA LEU A 157 27.22 15.42 4.24
C LEU A 157 28.41 16.37 4.05
N ASP A 158 28.28 17.26 3.07
CA ASP A 158 29.20 18.36 2.78
C ASP A 158 28.42 19.53 2.12
N TYR A 159 29.11 20.59 1.71
CA TYR A 159 28.49 21.78 1.10
C TYR A 159 27.81 21.53 -0.26
N GLN A 160 27.97 20.34 -0.86
CA GLN A 160 27.48 19.98 -2.19
C GLN A 160 26.60 18.73 -2.20
N HIS A 161 26.59 17.95 -1.11
CA HIS A 161 25.86 16.68 -1.01
C HIS A 161 25.00 16.60 0.24
N PHE A 162 23.79 16.08 0.03
CA PHE A 162 22.93 15.59 1.10
C PHE A 162 22.92 14.08 1.10
N LYS A 163 23.07 13.47 2.27
CA LYS A 163 22.84 12.04 2.46
C LYS A 163 21.35 11.82 2.74
N ILE A 164 20.72 10.91 2.00
CA ILE A 164 19.35 10.47 2.25
C ILE A 164 19.34 9.47 3.41
N GLN A 165 18.45 9.69 4.37
CA GLN A 165 18.31 8.89 5.57
C GLN A 165 17.21 7.85 5.35
N LYS A 166 17.51 6.84 4.52
CA LYS A 166 16.57 5.77 4.13
C LYS A 166 15.91 5.08 5.33
N ASP A 167 16.67 4.81 6.39
CA ASP A 167 16.15 4.21 7.62
C ASP A 167 15.02 5.06 8.24
N LYS A 168 15.17 6.39 8.25
CA LYS A 168 14.12 7.27 8.78
C LYS A 168 12.90 7.35 7.88
N ILE A 169 13.10 7.26 6.56
CA ILE A 169 12.00 7.13 5.60
C ILE A 169 11.24 5.83 5.90
N TRP A 170 11.98 4.73 6.11
CA TRP A 170 11.41 3.43 6.42
C TRP A 170 10.65 3.41 7.75
N ASP A 171 11.22 3.98 8.81
CA ASP A 171 10.55 4.12 10.11
C ASP A 171 9.21 4.87 9.97
N ARG A 172 9.19 5.94 9.17
CA ARG A 172 7.97 6.71 8.86
C ARG A 172 6.96 5.87 8.10
N VAL A 173 7.39 5.09 7.12
CA VAL A 173 6.55 4.14 6.37
C VAL A 173 5.92 3.13 7.32
N LEU A 174 6.72 2.49 8.18
CA LEU A 174 6.23 1.51 9.15
C LEU A 174 5.19 2.11 10.11
N ALA A 175 5.45 3.32 10.61
CA ALA A 175 4.53 4.02 11.52
C ALA A 175 3.15 4.28 10.89
N PHE A 176 3.10 4.62 9.60
CA PHE A 176 1.84 4.86 8.89
C PHE A 176 1.15 3.61 8.38
N THR A 177 1.92 2.58 8.01
CA THR A 177 1.39 1.44 7.28
C THR A 177 0.86 0.31 8.15
N ASN A 178 1.10 0.37 9.47
CA ASN A 178 0.66 -0.67 10.41
C ASN A 178 -0.86 -0.94 10.36
N SER A 179 -1.69 0.10 10.17
CA SER A 179 -3.15 -0.03 10.04
C SER A 179 -3.58 -0.78 8.77
N TYR A 180 -2.66 -1.00 7.83
CA TYR A 180 -2.93 -1.55 6.50
C TYR A 180 -2.28 -2.90 6.23
N LYS A 181 -1.56 -3.46 7.21
CA LYS A 181 -0.89 -4.77 7.11
C LYS A 181 -1.78 -5.90 6.60
N ASN A 182 -3.09 -5.76 6.75
CA ASN A 182 -4.11 -6.74 6.40
C ASN A 182 -4.83 -6.44 5.08
N CYS A 183 -4.51 -5.35 4.41
CA CYS A 183 -5.14 -4.99 3.15
C CYS A 183 -4.67 -5.91 2.01
N PRO A 184 -5.57 -6.39 1.14
CA PRO A 184 -5.20 -7.27 0.03
C PRO A 184 -4.20 -6.65 -0.94
N ARG A 185 -4.29 -5.34 -1.15
CA ARG A 185 -3.42 -4.61 -2.06
C ARG A 185 -2.21 -3.98 -1.38
N PHE A 186 -2.00 -4.25 -0.09
CA PHE A 186 -0.85 -3.72 0.60
C PHE A 186 0.34 -4.68 0.51
N ASN A 187 1.42 -4.21 -0.09
CA ASN A 187 2.69 -4.91 -0.17
C ASN A 187 3.76 -4.07 0.53
N LEU A 188 4.09 -4.44 1.77
CA LEU A 188 5.11 -3.75 2.57
C LEU A 188 6.50 -3.95 1.97
N GLN A 189 6.80 -5.15 1.44
CA GLN A 189 8.09 -5.45 0.81
C GLN A 189 8.33 -4.56 -0.41
N HIS A 190 7.30 -4.35 -1.24
CA HIS A 190 7.41 -3.44 -2.38
C HIS A 190 7.73 -2.00 -1.95
N LEU A 191 7.13 -1.52 -0.85
CA LEU A 191 7.47 -0.20 -0.31
C LEU A 191 8.91 -0.15 0.22
N GLU A 192 9.37 -1.22 0.85
CA GLU A 192 10.77 -1.35 1.27
C GLU A 192 11.71 -1.23 0.07
N GLU A 193 11.46 -2.02 -0.97
CA GLU A 193 12.23 -2.00 -2.22
C GLU A 193 12.27 -0.60 -2.85
N LEU A 194 11.14 0.12 -2.87
CA LEU A 194 11.08 1.50 -3.34
C LEU A 194 11.93 2.46 -2.50
N VAL A 195 11.89 2.36 -1.17
CA VAL A 195 12.71 3.19 -0.27
C VAL A 195 14.19 2.91 -0.50
N TYR A 196 14.57 1.65 -0.66
CA TYR A 196 15.97 1.28 -0.87
C TYR A 196 16.48 1.56 -2.28
N LYS A 197 15.59 1.68 -3.28
CA LYS A 197 15.92 2.19 -4.63
C LYS A 197 16.30 3.67 -4.65
N LEU A 198 15.84 4.48 -3.68
CA LEU A 198 16.20 5.90 -3.61
C LEU A 198 17.74 6.09 -3.60
N PRO A 199 18.26 7.22 -4.08
CA PRO A 199 19.70 7.48 -4.05
C PRO A 199 20.18 7.65 -2.62
N GLU A 200 21.39 7.16 -2.33
CA GLU A 200 22.07 7.38 -1.03
C GLU A 200 22.42 8.86 -0.80
N LYS A 201 22.72 9.57 -1.89
CA LYS A 201 23.15 10.96 -1.87
C LYS A 201 22.50 11.74 -2.99
N ILE A 202 22.13 12.97 -2.69
CA ILE A 202 21.70 13.97 -3.67
C ILE A 202 22.81 15.01 -3.80
N LYS A 203 23.29 15.20 -5.03
CA LYS A 203 24.21 16.27 -5.37
C LYS A 203 23.43 17.52 -5.75
N ILE A 204 23.73 18.62 -5.07
CA ILE A 204 22.96 19.86 -5.13
C ILE A 204 23.22 20.59 -6.45
N THR A 205 24.45 20.50 -6.95
CA THR A 205 24.92 21.23 -8.13
C THR A 205 24.66 20.50 -9.44
N GLU A 206 24.22 19.24 -9.38
CA GLU A 206 24.01 18.43 -10.58
C GLU A 206 22.65 18.76 -11.19
N ASN A 207 22.68 19.20 -12.45
CA ASN A 207 21.51 19.43 -13.32
C ASN A 207 20.53 20.54 -12.88
N GLY A 208 20.84 21.29 -11.82
CA GLY A 208 19.96 22.36 -11.31
C GLY A 208 18.60 21.84 -10.85
N ILE A 209 18.53 20.55 -10.50
CA ILE A 209 17.29 19.93 -10.03
C ILE A 209 16.97 20.46 -8.64
N TRP A 210 17.98 20.70 -7.79
CA TRP A 210 17.79 20.92 -6.36
C TRP A 210 18.19 22.33 -5.90
N GLU A 211 17.37 22.93 -5.04
CA GLU A 211 17.63 24.14 -4.26
C GLU A 211 17.79 23.77 -2.78
N ILE A 212 18.74 24.41 -2.08
CA ILE A 212 18.81 24.36 -0.62
C ILE A 212 18.07 25.55 -0.05
N ARG A 213 17.15 25.29 0.89
CA ARG A 213 16.57 26.33 1.73
C ARG A 213 16.98 26.12 3.19
N LYS A 214 17.17 27.22 3.91
CA LYS A 214 17.34 27.20 5.36
C LYS A 214 15.98 27.42 6.02
N ASP A 215 15.49 26.40 6.70
CA ASP A 215 14.34 26.52 7.59
C ASP A 215 14.84 27.14 8.90
N ILE A 216 14.60 28.45 9.05
CA ILE A 216 15.06 29.25 10.19
C ILE A 216 14.40 28.77 11.49
N SER A 217 13.12 28.35 11.40
CA SER A 217 12.33 27.94 12.57
C SER A 217 12.83 26.64 13.20
N LYS A 218 13.24 25.68 12.37
CA LYS A 218 13.78 24.38 12.80
C LYS A 218 15.32 24.31 12.74
N ASN A 219 15.97 25.43 12.44
CA ASN A 219 17.42 25.56 12.25
C ASN A 219 18.05 24.41 11.43
N ARG A 220 17.48 24.13 10.25
CA ARG A 220 17.90 23.02 9.38
C ARG A 220 17.92 23.44 7.92
N PHE A 221 18.63 22.68 7.10
CA PHE A 221 18.59 22.83 5.64
C PHE A 221 17.61 21.82 5.04
N THR A 222 16.87 22.24 4.02
CA THR A 222 15.91 21.42 3.30
C THR A 222 16.21 21.46 1.81
N LEU A 223 15.96 20.34 1.14
CA LEU A 223 16.05 20.23 -0.31
C LEU A 223 14.69 20.54 -0.93
N ARG A 224 14.69 21.24 -2.07
CA ARG A 224 13.49 21.49 -2.87
C ARG A 224 13.83 21.36 -4.35
N PRO A 225 13.07 20.60 -5.16
CA PRO A 225 13.29 20.58 -6.59
C PRO A 225 12.85 21.90 -7.24
N GLN A 226 13.61 22.35 -8.24
CA GLN A 226 13.41 23.63 -8.93
C GLN A 226 12.50 23.51 -10.17
N LYS A 227 12.56 22.37 -10.87
CA LYS A 227 11.87 22.16 -12.16
C LYS A 227 11.16 20.82 -12.21
N ILE A 228 9.91 20.84 -12.68
CA ILE A 228 9.02 19.69 -12.84
C ILE A 228 9.64 18.59 -13.65
N ASP A 229 9.90 18.87 -14.92
CA ASP A 229 10.38 17.88 -15.87
C ASP A 229 11.70 17.24 -15.40
N SER A 230 12.58 18.03 -14.78
CA SER A 230 13.86 17.54 -14.27
C SER A 230 13.72 16.66 -13.01
N TYR A 231 12.69 16.90 -12.20
CA TYR A 231 12.38 16.06 -11.05
C TYR A 231 11.67 14.77 -11.45
N GLU A 232 10.77 14.84 -12.42
CA GLU A 232 10.08 13.68 -12.99
C GLU A 232 11.07 12.72 -13.64
N ASN A 233 11.93 13.23 -14.54
CA ASN A 233 12.99 12.42 -15.16
C ASN A 233 13.91 11.77 -14.11
N PHE A 234 14.27 12.51 -13.06
CA PHE A 234 15.08 11.98 -11.97
C PHE A 234 14.37 10.83 -11.23
N LEU A 235 13.06 10.94 -10.98
CA LEU A 235 12.29 9.86 -10.37
C LEU A 235 12.13 8.66 -11.30
N GLU A 236 11.91 8.87 -12.60
CA GLU A 236 11.85 7.81 -13.61
C GLU A 236 13.18 7.03 -13.67
N GLU A 237 14.32 7.72 -13.68
CA GLU A 237 15.65 7.12 -13.65
C GLU A 237 15.88 6.23 -12.41
N ILE A 238 15.36 6.65 -11.24
CA ILE A 238 15.52 5.93 -9.97
C ILE A 238 14.57 4.73 -9.87
N LEU A 239 13.32 4.91 -10.29
CA LEU A 239 12.24 3.96 -10.02
C LEU A 239 12.06 2.94 -11.14
N GLY A 240 12.51 3.26 -12.36
CA GLY A 240 12.55 2.36 -13.51
C GLY A 240 11.18 2.13 -14.14
N ASN A 241 10.58 3.21 -14.68
CA ASN A 241 9.44 3.14 -15.60
C ASN A 241 9.91 3.40 -17.03
#